data_AF-A0A1M6PDI6-F1
#
_entry.id   AF-A0A1M6PDI6-F1
#
_cell.length_a   1.000
_cell.length_b   1.000
_cell.length_c   1.000
_cell.angle_alpha   90.00
_cell.angle_beta   90.00
_cell.angle_gamma   90.00
#
_symmetry.space_group_name_H-M   'P 1'
#
loop_
_entity.id
_entity.type
_entity.pdbx_description
1 polymer ?
#
loop_
_entity_poly.entity_id
_entity_poly.type
_entity_poly.pdbx_seq_one_letter_code
_entity_poly.pdbx_strand_id
1 'polypeptide(L)'
;MEVEKTISQLPEHYLTSLKTVYGENIDLDLFYRETLSIHELAHLYHFKEGTQPQRKWLQELFATMSMYSFIKEKSNSSYQLMHTYPEFIIQSGDRMAEFKTLKDFEEKYVQKLTPQNYEWFQMQFYQNAKAIIDSNKSDILIRLQKFLINTDLGKTKILTDSELATRLEKEVGKEVTAILTNWEYK
;
A
#
# COMPACT_ATOMS: atom_id res chain seq x y z
N MET A 1 -17.25 8.07 8.98
CA MET A 1 -17.16 6.97 7.99
C MET A 1 -17.53 5.64 8.63
N GLU A 2 -17.79 4.57 7.86
CA GLU A 2 -18.16 3.23 8.39
C GLU A 2 -17.04 2.63 9.25
N VAL A 3 -15.78 2.85 8.84
CA VAL A 3 -14.55 2.46 9.56
C VAL A 3 -14.47 3.06 10.97
N GLU A 4 -14.70 4.37 11.12
CA GLU A 4 -14.67 5.04 12.44
C GLU A 4 -15.70 4.45 13.41
N LYS A 5 -16.89 4.07 12.89
CA LYS A 5 -17.91 3.40 13.70
C LYS A 5 -17.41 2.05 14.19
N THR A 6 -16.78 1.25 13.32
CA THR A 6 -16.20 -0.04 13.70
C THR A 6 -15.07 0.13 14.71
N ILE A 7 -14.18 1.10 14.52
CA ILE A 7 -13.07 1.38 15.44
C ILE A 7 -13.60 1.78 16.81
N SER A 8 -14.59 2.67 16.86
CA SER A 8 -15.16 3.16 18.13
C SER A 8 -15.81 2.08 19.00
N GLN A 9 -16.08 0.90 18.43
CA GLN A 9 -16.65 -0.25 19.14
C GLN A 9 -15.58 -1.16 19.76
N LEU A 10 -14.30 -0.94 19.48
CA LEU A 10 -13.21 -1.74 20.03
C LEU A 10 -12.91 -1.34 21.49
N PRO A 11 -12.43 -2.27 22.33
CA PRO A 11 -12.06 -1.96 23.71
C PRO A 11 -11.04 -0.82 23.83
N GLU A 12 -11.19 0.01 24.87
CA GLU A 12 -10.45 1.27 25.03
C GLU A 12 -8.93 1.11 24.97
N HIS A 13 -8.37 0.00 25.49
CA HIS A 13 -6.94 -0.23 25.46
C HIS A 13 -6.37 -0.39 24.05
N TYR A 14 -7.19 -0.73 23.05
CA TYR A 14 -6.79 -0.74 21.64
C TYR A 14 -6.80 0.67 21.02
N LEU A 15 -7.55 1.61 21.59
CA LEU A 15 -7.81 2.94 21.01
C LEU A 15 -6.81 4.00 21.48
N THR A 16 -6.06 3.76 22.56
CA THR A 16 -5.15 4.74 23.17
C THR A 16 -4.17 5.36 22.16
N SER A 17 -3.59 4.55 21.27
CA SER A 17 -2.66 5.03 20.24
C SER A 17 -3.37 5.93 19.21
N LEU A 18 -4.56 5.54 18.75
CA LEU A 18 -5.36 6.30 17.81
C LEU A 18 -5.81 7.63 18.41
N LYS A 19 -6.31 7.65 19.65
CA LYS A 19 -6.78 8.87 20.31
C LYS A 19 -5.71 9.95 20.43
N THR A 20 -4.45 9.54 20.62
CA THR A 20 -3.30 10.46 20.70
C THR A 20 -3.07 11.24 19.41
N VAL A 21 -3.50 10.68 18.26
CA VAL A 21 -3.25 11.26 16.92
C VAL A 21 -4.53 11.83 16.30
N TYR A 22 -5.67 11.15 16.47
CA TYR A 22 -6.95 11.47 15.83
C TYR A 22 -8.00 12.05 16.79
N GLY A 23 -7.64 12.26 18.06
CA GLY A 23 -8.52 12.82 19.09
C GLY A 23 -9.40 11.80 19.80
N GLU A 24 -10.02 12.23 20.91
CA GLU A 24 -10.89 11.37 21.74
C GLU A 24 -12.07 10.78 20.96
N ASN A 25 -12.66 11.60 20.07
CA ASN A 25 -13.55 11.13 19.03
C ASN A 25 -12.72 10.91 17.77
N ILE A 26 -12.31 9.66 17.53
CA ILE A 26 -11.41 9.30 16.43
C ILE A 26 -11.97 9.83 15.10
N ASP A 27 -11.20 10.71 14.47
CA ASP A 27 -11.50 11.32 13.16
C ASP A 27 -10.34 11.06 12.18
N LEU A 28 -10.61 10.27 11.14
CA LEU A 28 -9.62 9.89 10.14
C LEU A 28 -9.54 10.87 8.95
N ASP A 29 -10.29 11.97 8.96
CA ASP A 29 -10.35 12.95 7.87
C ASP A 29 -8.96 13.51 7.50
N LEU A 30 -8.11 13.81 8.50
CA LEU A 30 -6.74 14.26 8.23
C LEU A 30 -5.84 13.14 7.69
N PHE A 31 -6.04 11.89 8.07
CA PHE A 31 -5.35 10.77 7.40
C PHE A 31 -5.69 10.76 5.91
N TYR A 32 -6.97 10.77 5.56
CA TYR A 32 -7.36 10.75 4.15
C TYR A 32 -6.92 12.00 3.38
N ARG A 33 -7.04 13.19 3.96
CA ARG A 33 -6.64 14.43 3.25
C ARG A 33 -5.13 14.61 3.13
N GLU A 34 -4.36 14.28 4.15
CA GLU A 34 -2.92 14.57 4.18
C GLU A 34 -2.06 13.40 3.72
N THR A 35 -2.52 12.16 3.86
CA THR A 35 -1.74 10.97 3.50
C THR A 35 -2.25 10.34 2.21
N LEU A 36 -3.54 10.01 2.14
CA LEU A 36 -4.11 9.36 0.96
C LEU A 36 -4.02 10.28 -0.28
N SER A 37 -4.13 11.60 -0.13
CA SER A 37 -3.93 12.52 -1.27
C SER A 37 -2.54 12.42 -1.92
N ILE A 38 -1.51 12.13 -1.13
CA ILE A 38 -0.13 11.95 -1.61
C ILE A 38 0.01 10.60 -2.33
N HIS A 39 -0.66 9.56 -1.82
CA HIS A 39 -0.78 8.26 -2.50
C HIS A 39 -1.43 8.41 -3.87
N GLU A 40 -2.57 9.10 -3.95
CA GLU A 40 -3.27 9.36 -5.22
C GLU A 40 -2.43 10.20 -6.18
N LEU A 41 -1.72 11.20 -5.68
CA LEU A 41 -0.78 12.00 -6.48
C LEU A 41 0.36 11.13 -7.03
N ALA A 42 0.85 10.15 -6.26
CA ALA A 42 1.93 9.26 -6.68
C ALA A 42 1.53 8.41 -7.90
N HIS A 43 0.28 7.94 -7.98
CA HIS A 43 -0.20 7.22 -9.17
C HIS A 43 0.02 7.98 -10.49
N LEU A 44 -0.11 9.31 -10.46
CA LEU A 44 0.08 10.15 -11.66
C LEU A 44 1.51 10.07 -12.24
N TYR A 45 2.52 9.72 -11.42
CA TYR A 45 3.90 9.61 -11.85
C TYR A 45 4.20 8.36 -12.69
N HIS A 46 3.29 7.38 -12.75
CA HIS A 46 3.38 6.29 -13.74
C HIS A 46 2.25 6.37 -14.77
N PHE A 47 1.04 6.78 -14.39
CA PHE A 47 -0.11 6.86 -15.31
C PHE A 47 0.09 7.82 -16.49
N LYS A 48 0.97 8.81 -16.38
CA LYS A 48 1.30 9.67 -17.52
C LYS A 48 1.88 8.89 -18.72
N GLU A 49 2.55 7.76 -18.48
CA GLU A 49 3.30 7.01 -19.50
C GLU A 49 2.91 5.52 -19.61
N GLY A 50 2.28 4.97 -18.56
CA GLY A 50 1.72 3.63 -18.51
C GLY A 50 0.44 3.59 -17.66
N THR A 51 -0.71 3.44 -18.32
CA THR A 51 -2.06 3.46 -17.72
C THR A 51 -2.60 2.07 -17.39
N GLN A 52 -1.94 0.99 -17.84
CA GLN A 52 -2.36 -0.39 -17.64
C GLN A 52 -1.22 -1.17 -16.94
N PRO A 53 -1.17 -1.18 -15.59
CA PRO A 53 -0.06 -1.78 -14.87
C PRO A 53 0.00 -3.30 -15.09
N GLN A 54 1.21 -3.86 -15.08
CA GLN A 54 1.45 -5.30 -15.17
C GLN A 54 0.78 -6.12 -14.05
N ARG A 55 0.68 -5.52 -12.86
CA ARG A 55 -0.11 -6.00 -11.72
C ARG A 55 -0.68 -4.79 -10.99
N LYS A 56 -1.93 -4.87 -10.56
CA LYS A 56 -2.59 -3.83 -9.77
C LYS A 56 -1.93 -3.65 -8.41
N TRP A 57 -1.45 -4.71 -7.76
CA TRP A 57 -0.74 -4.56 -6.48
C TRP A 57 0.58 -3.81 -6.62
N LEU A 58 1.25 -3.88 -7.79
CA LEU A 58 2.49 -3.13 -8.03
C LEU A 58 2.25 -1.62 -8.13
N GLN A 59 1.14 -1.17 -8.73
CA GLN A 59 0.80 0.26 -8.74
C GLN A 59 0.48 0.77 -7.34
N GLU A 60 -0.26 0.00 -6.53
CA GLU A 60 -0.61 0.39 -5.16
C GLU A 60 0.63 0.44 -4.27
N LEU A 61 1.51 -0.55 -4.40
CA LEU A 61 2.79 -0.56 -3.70
C LEU A 61 3.62 0.67 -4.08
N PHE A 62 3.71 0.99 -5.38
CA PHE A 62 4.44 2.17 -5.83
C PHE A 62 3.89 3.47 -5.23
N ALA A 63 2.57 3.64 -5.24
CA ALA A 63 1.92 4.80 -4.65
C ALA A 63 2.16 4.88 -3.14
N THR A 64 2.05 3.75 -2.43
CA THR A 64 2.27 3.65 -1.00
C THR A 64 3.73 3.93 -0.62
N MET A 65 4.70 3.38 -1.36
CA MET A 65 6.12 3.64 -1.17
C MET A 65 6.46 5.11 -1.40
N SER A 66 5.85 5.73 -2.40
CA SER A 66 6.06 7.15 -2.72
C SER A 66 5.48 8.05 -1.63
N MET A 67 4.26 7.76 -1.17
CA MET A 67 3.64 8.43 -0.03
C MET A 67 4.52 8.31 1.22
N TYR A 68 4.92 7.08 1.57
CA TYR A 68 5.74 6.82 2.76
C TYR A 68 7.07 7.59 2.71
N SER A 69 7.77 7.50 1.58
CA SER A 69 9.04 8.19 1.37
C SER A 69 8.88 9.71 1.50
N PHE A 70 7.90 10.29 0.81
CA PHE A 70 7.66 11.74 0.84
C PHE A 70 7.29 12.22 2.25
N ILE A 71 6.35 11.56 2.93
CA ILE A 71 5.93 11.97 4.28
C ILE A 71 7.10 11.87 5.25
N LYS A 72 7.85 10.77 5.22
CA LYS A 72 9.02 10.56 6.08
C LYS A 72 10.12 11.61 5.87
N GLU A 73 10.34 12.06 4.64
CA GLU A 73 11.41 13.01 4.32
C GLU A 73 10.99 14.49 4.39
N LYS A 74 9.73 14.79 4.09
CA LYS A 74 9.26 16.16 3.82
C LYS A 74 8.12 16.61 4.72
N SER A 75 7.40 15.70 5.37
CA SER A 75 6.23 16.04 6.20
C SER A 75 6.21 15.26 7.52
N ASN A 76 7.15 15.56 8.41
CA ASN A 76 7.19 14.97 9.76
C ASN A 76 5.89 15.16 10.54
N SER A 77 5.15 16.25 10.29
CA SER A 77 3.85 16.51 10.92
C SER A 77 2.77 15.51 10.48
N SER A 78 2.81 15.03 9.23
CA SER A 78 1.88 14.03 8.72
C SER A 78 2.32 12.59 9.01
N TYR A 79 3.55 12.39 9.51
CA TYR A 79 4.08 11.05 9.78
C TYR A 79 3.23 10.27 10.79
N GLN A 80 2.84 10.91 11.90
CA GLN A 80 2.00 10.24 12.91
C GLN A 80 0.62 9.86 12.35
N LEU A 81 0.03 10.74 11.52
CA LEU A 81 -1.21 10.44 10.80
C LEU A 81 -1.04 9.24 9.87
N MET A 82 0.05 9.17 9.12
CA MET A 82 0.32 8.04 8.21
C MET A 82 0.66 6.76 8.97
N HIS A 83 1.31 6.85 10.12
CA HIS A 83 1.90 5.71 10.82
C HIS A 83 0.90 5.01 11.74
N THR A 84 0.17 5.77 12.55
CA THR A 84 -0.55 5.21 13.69
C THR A 84 -1.76 4.38 13.27
N TYR A 85 -2.51 4.80 12.26
CA TYR A 85 -3.67 4.04 11.78
C TYR A 85 -3.30 2.71 11.10
N PRO A 86 -2.36 2.67 10.13
CA PRO A 86 -1.94 1.41 9.55
C PRO A 86 -1.36 0.40 10.55
N GLU A 87 -0.51 0.84 11.48
CA GLU A 87 0.03 -0.04 12.52
C GLU A 87 -1.07 -0.65 13.40
N PHE A 88 -2.07 0.17 13.76
CA PHE A 88 -3.24 -0.31 14.51
C PHE A 88 -4.01 -1.40 13.75
N ILE A 89 -4.26 -1.22 12.45
CA ILE A 89 -4.96 -2.21 11.64
C ILE A 89 -4.12 -3.48 11.49
N ILE A 90 -2.81 -3.37 11.23
CA ILE A 90 -1.91 -4.52 11.14
C ILE A 90 -1.92 -5.34 12.43
N GLN A 91 -1.86 -4.68 13.59
CA GLN A 91 -1.91 -5.34 14.91
C GLN A 91 -3.26 -6.01 15.19
N SER A 92 -4.34 -5.53 14.55
CA SER A 92 -5.67 -6.15 14.64
C SER A 92 -5.77 -7.46 13.84
N GLY A 93 -4.77 -7.77 13.01
CA GLY A 93 -4.66 -8.99 12.22
C GLY A 93 -5.56 -9.02 10.99
N ASP A 94 -5.86 -10.22 10.51
CA ASP A 94 -6.56 -10.45 9.24
C ASP A 94 -8.06 -10.74 9.38
N ARG A 95 -8.62 -10.53 10.59
CA ARG A 95 -10.00 -10.89 10.92
C ARG A 95 -11.03 -10.16 10.05
N MET A 96 -10.65 -8.99 9.54
CA MET A 96 -11.51 -8.12 8.72
C MET A 96 -11.34 -8.36 7.21
N ALA A 97 -10.46 -9.29 6.81
CA ALA A 97 -10.21 -9.63 5.41
C ALA A 97 -10.77 -11.01 5.06
N GLU A 98 -11.69 -11.05 4.11
CA GLU A 98 -12.18 -12.27 3.47
C GLU A 98 -11.16 -12.78 2.44
N PHE A 99 -10.65 -11.88 1.61
CA PHE A 99 -9.65 -12.15 0.57
C PHE A 99 -8.26 -11.74 1.02
N LYS A 100 -7.27 -12.61 0.80
CA LYS A 100 -5.93 -12.40 1.35
C LYS A 100 -4.79 -12.64 0.38
N THR A 101 -5.04 -13.24 -0.78
CA THR A 101 -3.97 -13.52 -1.75
C THR A 101 -3.75 -12.35 -2.71
N LEU A 102 -2.53 -12.17 -3.23
CA LEU A 102 -2.28 -11.22 -4.31
C LEU A 102 -3.12 -11.52 -5.55
N LYS A 103 -3.41 -12.80 -5.81
CA LYS A 103 -4.32 -13.21 -6.89
C LYS A 103 -5.73 -12.68 -6.66
N ASP A 104 -6.26 -12.79 -5.43
CA ASP A 104 -7.56 -12.22 -5.10
C ASP A 104 -7.57 -10.71 -5.34
N PHE A 105 -6.51 -10.03 -4.91
CA PHE A 105 -6.36 -8.60 -5.15
C PHE A 105 -6.46 -8.28 -6.64
N GLU A 106 -5.67 -8.95 -7.48
CA GLU A 106 -5.66 -8.74 -8.94
C GLU A 106 -7.03 -8.98 -9.58
N GLU A 107 -7.69 -10.08 -9.23
CA GLU A 107 -8.95 -10.51 -9.84
C GLU A 107 -10.17 -9.74 -9.34
N LYS A 108 -10.15 -9.25 -8.09
CA LYS A 108 -11.31 -8.66 -7.41
C LYS A 108 -11.24 -7.14 -7.29
N TYR A 109 -10.10 -6.52 -7.62
CA TYR A 109 -9.87 -5.08 -7.58
C TYR A 109 -11.05 -4.26 -8.16
N VAL A 110 -11.43 -3.19 -7.46
CA VAL A 110 -12.49 -2.20 -7.81
C VAL A 110 -13.94 -2.73 -7.86
N GLN A 111 -14.19 -3.99 -8.22
CA GLN A 111 -15.57 -4.48 -8.40
C GLN A 111 -16.05 -5.48 -7.36
N LYS A 112 -15.14 -6.19 -6.68
CA LYS A 112 -15.51 -7.30 -5.78
C LYS A 112 -14.86 -7.24 -4.40
N LEU A 113 -13.86 -6.39 -4.20
CA LEU A 113 -13.34 -6.12 -2.87
C LEU A 113 -14.29 -5.19 -2.12
N THR A 114 -14.66 -5.56 -0.88
CA THR A 114 -15.28 -4.61 0.04
C THR A 114 -14.28 -3.53 0.42
N PRO A 115 -14.72 -2.34 0.86
CA PRO A 115 -13.83 -1.29 1.34
C PRO A 115 -12.87 -1.79 2.43
N GLN A 116 -13.38 -2.59 3.37
CA GLN A 116 -12.59 -3.17 4.46
C GLN A 116 -11.51 -4.11 3.95
N ASN A 117 -11.82 -4.93 2.94
CA ASN A 117 -10.84 -5.86 2.38
C ASN A 117 -9.77 -5.14 1.56
N TYR A 118 -10.16 -4.09 0.82
CA TYR A 118 -9.22 -3.24 0.10
C TYR A 118 -8.29 -2.52 1.08
N GLU A 119 -8.84 -1.95 2.15
CA GLU A 119 -8.08 -1.29 3.20
C GLU A 119 -7.08 -2.24 3.87
N TRP A 120 -7.47 -3.48 4.15
CA TRP A 120 -6.53 -4.49 4.67
C TRP A 120 -5.33 -4.70 3.74
N PHE A 121 -5.54 -4.83 2.42
CA PHE A 121 -4.43 -4.92 1.46
C PHE A 121 -3.55 -3.66 1.47
N GLN A 122 -4.15 -2.48 1.54
CA GLN A 122 -3.39 -1.22 1.64
C GLN A 122 -2.49 -1.18 2.88
N MET A 123 -2.96 -1.72 4.02
CA MET A 123 -2.13 -1.80 5.22
C MET A 123 -0.98 -2.81 5.07
N GLN A 124 -1.19 -3.92 4.35
CA GLN A 124 -0.09 -4.84 4.01
C GLN A 124 0.94 -4.16 3.09
N PHE A 125 0.49 -3.41 2.09
CA PHE A 125 1.39 -2.66 1.21
C PHE A 125 2.13 -1.56 1.96
N TYR A 126 1.49 -0.89 2.93
CA TYR A 126 2.15 0.05 3.82
C TYR A 126 3.28 -0.60 4.62
N GLN A 127 3.04 -1.79 5.21
CA GLN A 127 4.06 -2.49 5.97
C GLN A 127 5.28 -2.84 5.09
N ASN A 128 5.04 -3.31 3.87
CA ASN A 128 6.08 -3.60 2.90
C ASN A 128 6.82 -2.33 2.44
N ALA A 129 6.08 -1.26 2.13
CA ALA A 129 6.64 0.02 1.73
C ALA A 129 7.56 0.59 2.82
N LYS A 130 7.10 0.58 4.07
CA LYS A 130 7.89 0.96 5.24
C LYS A 130 9.20 0.17 5.32
N ALA A 131 9.13 -1.16 5.27
CA ALA A 131 10.31 -2.02 5.35
C ALA A 131 11.31 -1.76 4.20
N ILE A 132 10.81 -1.57 2.98
CA ILE A 132 11.62 -1.30 1.80
C ILE A 132 12.33 0.05 1.92
N ILE A 133 11.59 1.13 2.21
CA ILE A 133 12.14 2.48 2.27
C ILE A 133 13.09 2.64 3.45
N ASP A 134 12.77 2.05 4.61
CA ASP A 134 13.63 2.09 5.80
C ASP A 134 14.95 1.31 5.61
N SER A 135 15.04 0.42 4.62
CA SER A 135 16.29 -0.29 4.29
C SER A 135 17.34 0.59 3.58
N ASN A 136 17.06 1.89 3.39
CA ASN A 136 17.96 2.91 2.82
C ASN A 136 18.42 2.65 1.36
N LYS A 137 17.59 2.02 0.54
CA LYS A 137 17.84 1.88 -0.90
C LYS A 137 17.21 3.02 -1.68
N SER A 138 17.98 4.08 -1.90
CA SER A 138 17.47 5.36 -2.40
C SER A 138 16.89 5.35 -3.83
N ASP A 139 17.15 4.32 -4.64
CA ASP A 139 16.74 4.30 -6.05
C ASP A 139 15.64 3.28 -6.39
N ILE A 140 15.17 2.49 -5.42
CA ILE A 140 14.19 1.42 -5.68
C ILE A 140 12.84 1.97 -6.18
N LEU A 141 12.43 3.15 -5.72
CA LEU A 141 11.22 3.84 -6.20
C LEU A 141 11.31 4.19 -7.69
N ILE A 142 12.45 4.73 -8.11
CA ILE A 142 12.69 5.10 -9.52
C ILE A 142 12.72 3.85 -10.39
N ARG A 143 13.31 2.76 -9.90
CA ARG A 143 13.32 1.48 -10.61
C ARG A 143 11.92 0.88 -10.74
N LEU A 144 11.12 0.89 -9.68
CA LEU A 144 9.74 0.41 -9.69
C LEU A 144 8.87 1.24 -10.64
N GLN A 145 9.01 2.57 -10.64
CA GLN A 145 8.35 3.46 -11.60
C GLN A 145 8.67 3.08 -13.05
N LYS A 146 9.97 2.95 -13.37
CA LYS A 146 10.43 2.55 -14.71
C LYS A 146 9.90 1.17 -15.09
N PHE A 147 9.87 0.25 -14.14
CA PHE A 147 9.32 -1.08 -14.36
C PHE A 147 7.83 -1.02 -14.73
N LEU A 148 7.02 -0.26 -13.98
CA LEU A 148 5.59 -0.06 -14.28
C LEU A 148 5.38 0.50 -15.70
N ILE A 149 6.15 1.51 -16.10
CA ILE A 149 6.05 2.13 -17.43
C ILE A 149 6.48 1.16 -18.54
N ASN A 150 7.59 0.45 -18.35
CA ASN A 150 8.15 -0.46 -19.35
C ASN A 150 7.39 -1.80 -19.46
N THR A 151 6.55 -2.12 -18.48
CA THR A 151 5.74 -3.35 -18.46
C THR A 151 4.24 -3.07 -18.62
N ASP A 152 3.89 -1.86 -19.07
CA ASP A 152 2.52 -1.47 -19.36
C ASP A 152 1.83 -2.44 -20.33
N LEU A 153 0.65 -2.91 -19.96
CA LEU A 153 -0.12 -3.90 -20.69
C LEU A 153 -0.77 -3.36 -21.98
N GLY A 154 -0.85 -2.03 -22.14
CA GLY A 154 -1.21 -1.42 -23.41
C GLY A 154 -0.14 -1.61 -24.49
N LYS A 155 1.10 -1.95 -24.09
CA LYS A 155 2.26 -2.10 -24.99
C LYS A 155 2.91 -3.49 -24.90
N THR A 156 2.61 -4.25 -23.85
CA THR A 156 3.26 -5.52 -23.55
C THR A 156 2.25 -6.63 -23.25
N LYS A 157 2.73 -7.84 -23.00
CA LYS A 157 1.89 -8.98 -22.58
C LYS A 157 1.94 -9.17 -21.08
N ILE A 158 0.90 -9.78 -20.53
CA ILE A 158 0.90 -10.19 -19.14
C ILE A 158 2.00 -11.22 -18.90
N LEU A 159 2.85 -10.94 -17.91
CA LEU A 159 3.89 -11.88 -17.49
C LEU A 159 3.27 -12.96 -16.62
N THR A 160 3.79 -14.19 -16.72
CA THR A 160 3.57 -15.21 -15.69
C THR A 160 4.23 -14.79 -14.37
N ASP A 161 3.82 -15.37 -13.24
CA ASP A 161 4.41 -14.99 -11.94
C ASP A 161 5.91 -15.32 -11.86
N SER A 162 6.37 -16.37 -12.54
CA SER A 162 7.79 -16.71 -12.64
C SER A 162 8.59 -15.67 -13.44
N GLU A 163 8.06 -15.24 -14.59
CA GLU A 163 8.68 -14.18 -15.39
C GLU A 163 8.65 -12.83 -14.65
N LEU A 164 7.54 -12.53 -13.96
CA LEU A 164 7.38 -11.32 -13.17
C LEU A 164 8.40 -11.28 -12.03
N ALA A 165 8.55 -12.37 -11.26
CA ALA A 165 9.53 -12.47 -10.19
C ALA A 165 10.96 -12.25 -10.71
N THR A 166 11.31 -12.92 -11.80
CA THR A 166 12.63 -12.80 -12.45
C THR A 166 12.93 -11.37 -12.88
N ARG A 167 11.96 -10.71 -13.51
CA ARG A 167 12.14 -9.33 -13.97
C ARG A 167 12.15 -8.32 -12.82
N LEU A 168 11.28 -8.47 -11.81
CA LEU A 168 11.28 -7.62 -10.62
C LEU A 168 12.62 -7.68 -9.89
N GLU A 169 13.20 -8.88 -9.75
CA GLU A 169 14.47 -9.03 -9.03
C GLU A 169 15.61 -8.34 -9.77
N LYS A 170 15.63 -8.51 -11.10
CA LYS A 170 16.65 -7.94 -11.98
C LYS A 170 16.53 -6.42 -12.16
N GLU A 171 15.31 -5.92 -12.35
CA GLU A 171 15.07 -4.52 -12.77
C GLU A 171 14.71 -3.61 -11.61
N VAL A 172 14.13 -4.13 -10.53
CA VAL A 172 13.68 -3.36 -9.36
C VAL A 172 14.53 -3.69 -8.15
N GLY A 173 14.43 -4.92 -7.65
CA GLY A 173 15.20 -5.43 -6.52
C GLY A 173 14.46 -6.55 -5.79
N LYS A 174 15.25 -7.38 -5.10
CA LYS A 174 14.76 -8.55 -4.34
C LYS A 174 13.69 -8.21 -3.31
N GLU A 175 13.66 -7.01 -2.78
CA GLU A 175 12.70 -6.61 -1.75
C GLU A 175 11.26 -6.52 -2.32
N VAL A 176 11.10 -6.03 -3.55
CA VAL A 176 9.79 -6.02 -4.22
C VAL A 176 9.43 -7.41 -4.71
N THR A 177 10.41 -8.17 -5.22
CA THR A 177 10.19 -9.58 -5.60
C THR A 177 9.74 -10.44 -4.42
N ALA A 178 10.29 -10.19 -3.23
CA ALA A 178 9.95 -10.93 -2.02
C ALA A 178 8.46 -10.81 -1.67
N ILE A 179 7.78 -9.72 -2.04
CA ILE A 179 6.34 -9.57 -1.85
C ILE A 179 5.59 -10.65 -2.66
N LEU A 180 6.00 -10.89 -3.91
CA LEU A 180 5.39 -11.90 -4.77
C LEU A 180 5.73 -13.33 -4.30
N THR A 181 6.98 -13.58 -3.89
CA THR A 181 7.45 -14.94 -3.58
C THR A 181 7.13 -15.39 -2.15
N ASN A 182 7.06 -14.43 -1.22
CA ASN A 182 6.92 -14.66 0.21
C ASN A 182 5.60 -14.11 0.77
N TRP A 183 4.64 -13.75 -0.09
CA TRP A 183 3.29 -13.40 0.37
C TRP A 183 2.77 -14.53 1.26
N GLU A 184 2.32 -14.18 2.47
CA GLU A 184 1.96 -15.14 3.51
C GLU A 184 0.81 -16.07 3.05
N TYR A 185 -0.12 -15.53 2.27
CA TYR A 185 -1.31 -16.22 1.79
C TYR A 185 -1.10 -16.70 0.34
N LYS A 186 -1.56 -17.90 -0.03
CA LYS A 186 -1.37 -18.47 -1.38
C LYS A 186 -2.66 -18.98 -1.97
#